data_AF-A0A1G1A1M1-F1
#
_entry.id   AF-A0A1G1A1M1-F1
#
_cell.length_a   1.000
_cell.length_b   1.000
_cell.length_c   1.000
_cell.angle_alpha   90.00
_cell.angle_beta   90.00
_cell.angle_gamma   90.00
#
_symmetry.space_group_name_H-M   'P 1'
#
loop_
_entity.id
_entity.type
_entity.pdbx_description
1 polymer ?
#
loop_
_entity_poly.entity_id
_entity_poly.type
_entity_poly.pdbx_seq_one_letter_code
_entity_poly.pdbx_strand_id
1 'polypeptide(L)'
;MTAFFGGIGTMEVVILFAVILLLFGPKRLPSMAREFGRLTAMFRKAADAFRHELVRLDVETLTGPDDPVKPEKTASNDGPKPDDKPLAG
;
A
#
# COMPACT_ATOMS: atom_id res chain seq x y z
N MET A 1 -8.93 -26.79 -29.60
CA MET A 1 -8.29 -25.49 -29.93
C MET A 1 -8.89 -24.36 -29.10
N THR A 2 -9.09 -24.59 -27.80
CA THR A 2 -9.83 -23.66 -26.91
C THR A 2 -9.32 -23.86 -25.48
N ALA A 3 -8.11 -23.36 -25.18
CA ALA A 3 -7.49 -23.50 -23.87
C ALA A 3 -7.95 -22.43 -22.84
N PHE A 4 -8.98 -21.63 -23.14
CA PHE A 4 -9.14 -20.28 -22.58
C PHE A 4 -10.57 -19.86 -22.19
N PHE A 5 -11.44 -20.77 -21.76
CA PHE A 5 -12.88 -20.47 -21.55
C PHE A 5 -13.32 -20.14 -20.10
N GLY A 6 -12.43 -19.67 -19.21
CA GLY A 6 -12.83 -19.41 -17.80
C GLY A 6 -12.30 -18.15 -17.13
N GLY A 7 -11.38 -17.43 -17.75
CA GLY A 7 -10.69 -16.31 -17.13
C GLY A 7 -9.28 -16.20 -17.69
N ILE A 8 -8.68 -15.02 -17.56
CA ILE A 8 -7.28 -14.81 -17.92
C ILE A 8 -6.45 -15.82 -17.11
N GLY A 9 -6.06 -16.91 -17.76
CA GLY A 9 -5.24 -17.94 -17.15
C GLY A 9 -3.85 -17.39 -16.92
N THR A 10 -3.16 -17.88 -15.89
CA THR A 10 -1.74 -17.56 -15.67
C THR A 10 -0.90 -17.77 -16.93
N MET A 11 -1.26 -18.75 -17.77
CA MET A 11 -0.60 -19.00 -19.06
C MET A 11 -0.79 -17.87 -20.09
N GLU A 12 -1.96 -17.23 -20.19
CA GLU A 12 -2.17 -16.08 -21.09
C GLU A 12 -1.34 -14.88 -20.66
N VAL A 13 -1.32 -14.59 -19.36
CA VAL A 13 -0.51 -13.49 -18.82
C VAL A 13 0.97 -13.72 -19.12
N VAL A 14 1.46 -14.95 -18.95
CA VAL A 14 2.87 -15.29 -19.24
C VAL A 14 3.20 -15.12 -20.72
N ILE A 15 2.34 -15.57 -21.63
CA ILE A 15 2.54 -15.40 -23.08
C ILE A 15 2.54 -13.92 -23.45
N LEU A 16 1.56 -13.15 -22.97
CA LEU A 16 1.47 -11.71 -23.21
C LEU A 16 2.71 -10.98 -22.66
N PHE A 17 3.12 -11.32 -21.45
CA PHE A 17 4.31 -10.78 -20.83
C PHE A 17 5.58 -11.12 -21.62
N ALA A 18 5.70 -12.35 -22.14
CA ALA A 18 6.82 -12.75 -22.98
C ALA A 18 6.91 -11.92 -24.27
N VAL A 19 5.78 -11.61 -24.91
CA VAL A 19 5.75 -10.72 -26.10
C VAL A 19 6.24 -9.32 -25.74
N ILE A 20 5.71 -8.72 -24.66
CA ILE A 20 6.13 -7.41 -24.16
C ILE A 20 7.63 -7.41 -23.83
N LEU A 21 8.10 -8.47 -23.18
CA LEU A 21 9.51 -8.66 -22.86
C LEU A 21 10.40 -8.80 -24.08
N LEU A 22 9.89 -9.37 -25.18
CA LEU A 22 10.67 -9.48 -26.42
C LEU A 22 10.80 -8.11 -27.11
N LEU A 23 9.75 -7.28 -27.07
CA LEU A 23 9.76 -5.93 -27.62
C LEU A 23 10.65 -4.97 -26.82
N PHE A 24 10.46 -4.92 -25.50
CA PHE A 24 11.14 -3.96 -24.64
C PHE A 24 12.44 -4.51 -24.04
N GLY A 25 12.55 -5.82 -23.87
CA GLY A 25 13.66 -6.52 -23.23
C GLY A 25 13.45 -6.75 -21.72
N PRO A 26 13.90 -7.90 -21.16
CA PRO A 26 13.76 -8.24 -19.73
C PRO A 26 14.53 -7.31 -18.79
N LYS A 27 15.51 -6.57 -19.30
CA LYS A 27 16.25 -5.58 -18.51
C LYS A 27 15.53 -4.22 -18.44
N ARG A 28 14.64 -3.89 -19.38
CA ARG A 28 14.03 -2.55 -19.44
C ARG A 28 12.83 -2.39 -18.53
N LEU A 29 11.96 -3.39 -18.43
CA LEU A 29 10.86 -3.39 -17.44
C LEU A 29 11.32 -3.12 -16.00
N PRO A 30 12.32 -3.83 -15.44
CA PRO A 30 12.77 -3.56 -14.07
C PRO A 30 13.50 -2.22 -13.93
N SER A 31 14.20 -1.74 -14.97
CA SER A 31 14.80 -0.40 -14.95
C SER A 31 13.72 0.68 -14.87
N MET A 32 12.73 0.61 -15.76
CA MET A 32 11.59 1.53 -15.78
C MET A 32 10.83 1.48 -14.45
N ALA A 33 10.54 0.30 -13.91
CA ALA A 33 9.88 0.16 -12.61
C ALA A 33 10.68 0.81 -11.46
N ARG A 34 12.02 0.70 -11.46
CA ARG A 34 12.88 1.37 -10.47
C ARG A 34 12.86 2.89 -10.61
N GLU A 35 12.76 3.40 -11.84
CA GLU A 35 12.67 4.84 -12.12
C GLU A 35 11.28 5.39 -11.75
N PHE A 36 10.20 4.72 -12.15
CA PHE A 36 8.83 5.02 -11.74
C PHE A 36 8.64 4.91 -10.22
N GLY A 37 9.28 3.93 -9.57
CA GLY A 37 9.24 3.78 -8.11
C GLY A 37 9.89 4.96 -7.38
N ARG A 38 11.01 5.47 -7.90
CA ARG A 38 11.63 6.70 -7.39
C ARG A 38 10.71 7.91 -7.59
N LEU A 39 10.09 8.06 -8.77
CA LEU A 39 9.11 9.11 -9.02
C LEU A 39 7.94 9.04 -8.04
N THR A 40 7.43 7.83 -7.77
CA THR A 40 6.33 7.60 -6.82
C THR A 40 6.73 7.95 -5.39
N ALA A 41 7.95 7.60 -4.97
CA ALA A 41 8.46 7.94 -3.64
C ALA A 41 8.62 9.46 -3.45
N MET A 42 9.10 10.16 -4.49
CA MET A 42 9.19 11.62 -4.47
C MET A 42 7.81 12.28 -4.50
N PHE A 43 6.88 11.76 -5.30
CA PHE A 43 5.50 12.23 -5.34
C PHE A 43 4.81 12.05 -3.98
N ARG A 44 5.02 10.92 -3.29
CA ARG A 44 4.49 10.70 -1.94
C ARG A 44 5.01 11.75 -0.95
N LYS A 45 6.32 12.00 -0.92
CA LYS A 45 6.91 13.03 -0.04
C LYS A 45 6.37 14.43 -0.33
N ALA A 46 6.26 14.79 -1.62
CA ALA A 46 5.67 16.06 -2.02
C ALA A 46 4.19 16.14 -1.60
N ALA A 47 3.41 15.09 -1.86
CA ALA A 47 2.01 15.01 -1.45
C ALA A 47 1.84 15.14 0.07
N ASP A 48 2.74 14.57 0.87
CA ASP A 48 2.71 14.70 2.33
C ASP A 48 3.05 16.12 2.79
N ALA A 49 3.98 16.81 2.12
CA ALA A 49 4.24 18.23 2.38
C ALA A 49 3.02 19.10 2.03
N PHE A 50 2.39 18.87 0.87
CA PHE A 50 1.15 19.56 0.48
C PHE A 50 0.03 19.33 1.50
N ARG A 51 -0.15 18.10 2.00
CA ARG A 51 -1.15 17.82 3.05
C ARG A 51 -0.87 18.61 4.33
N HIS A 52 0.39 18.69 4.77
CA HIS A 52 0.76 19.47 5.96
C HIS A 52 0.52 20.97 5.77
N GLU A 53 0.75 21.51 4.57
CA GLU A 53 0.43 22.90 4.25
C GLU A 53 -1.08 23.15 4.24
N LEU A 54 -1.86 22.27 3.62
CA LEU A 54 -3.33 22.39 3.60
C LEU A 54 -3.95 22.34 5.00
N VAL A 55 -3.48 21.43 5.86
CA VAL A 55 -3.94 21.36 7.26
C VAL A 55 -3.58 22.64 8.01
N ARG A 56 -2.40 23.23 7.78
CA ARG A 56 -2.01 24.50 8.41
C ARG A 56 -2.89 25.67 7.94
N LEU A 57 -3.22 25.71 6.66
CA LEU A 57 -4.09 26.74 6.07
C LEU A 57 -5.55 26.60 6.56
N ASP A 58 -6.05 25.38 6.75
CA ASP A 58 -7.36 25.14 7.37
C ASP A 58 -7.37 25.52 8.86
N VAL A 59 -6.27 25.28 9.58
CA VAL A 59 -6.12 25.65 11.00
C VAL A 59 -6.11 27.17 11.20
N GLU A 60 -5.60 27.96 10.26
CA GLU A 60 -5.65 29.43 10.32
C GLU A 60 -7.08 29.98 10.13
N THR A 61 -8.00 29.17 9.60
CA THR A 61 -9.43 29.52 9.48
C THR A 61 -10.26 29.03 10.68
N LEU A 62 -9.76 28.09 11.50
CA LEU A 62 -10.53 27.46 12.59
C LEU A 62 -9.73 27.10 13.86
N THR A 63 -8.79 27.94 14.33
CA THR A 63 -8.26 27.79 15.71
C THR A 63 -9.33 28.15 16.76
N GLY A 64 -10.19 27.18 17.07
CA GLY A 64 -10.57 26.89 18.46
C GLY A 64 -9.54 25.92 19.03
N PRO A 65 -9.01 26.14 20.25
CA PRO A 65 -8.07 25.21 20.85
C PRO A 65 -8.85 23.95 21.27
N ASP A 66 -8.43 22.77 20.81
CA ASP A 66 -8.20 21.60 21.66
C ASP A 66 -7.84 20.32 20.88
N ASP A 67 -6.93 19.58 21.50
CA ASP A 67 -6.54 18.18 21.35
C ASP A 67 -5.55 17.69 20.25
N PRO A 68 -4.32 17.28 20.65
CA PRO A 68 -3.44 16.47 19.81
C PRO A 68 -3.94 15.02 19.79
N VAL A 69 -4.61 14.61 18.70
CA VAL A 69 -4.91 13.19 18.46
C VAL A 69 -3.60 12.46 18.11
N LYS A 70 -2.97 11.91 19.15
CA LYS A 70 -1.96 10.87 19.07
C LYS A 70 -2.58 9.64 18.40
N PRO A 71 -2.05 9.14 17.26
CA PRO A 71 -2.49 7.86 16.72
C PRO A 71 -1.95 6.74 17.64
N GLU A 72 -2.77 6.35 18.61
CA GLU A 72 -2.57 5.15 19.41
C GLU A 72 -2.79 3.93 18.52
N LYS A 73 -1.68 3.27 18.21
CA LYS A 73 -1.58 2.03 17.47
C LYS A 73 -2.36 0.93 18.20
N THR A 74 -3.63 0.75 17.86
CA THR A 74 -4.43 -0.43 18.21
C THR A 74 -3.87 -1.64 17.46
N ALA A 75 -2.76 -2.19 17.94
CA ALA A 75 -2.38 -3.56 17.65
C ALA A 75 -3.18 -4.45 18.61
N SER A 76 -4.47 -4.63 18.31
CA SER A 76 -5.26 -5.72 18.86
C SER A 76 -4.66 -7.02 18.32
N ASN A 77 -3.85 -7.65 19.16
CA ASN A 77 -3.36 -9.00 18.95
C ASN A 77 -3.52 -9.74 20.29
N ASP A 78 -4.76 -9.82 20.75
CA ASP A 78 -5.17 -10.77 21.79
C ASP A 78 -6.18 -11.72 21.16
N GLY A 79 -5.67 -12.86 20.69
CA GLY A 79 -6.49 -14.04 20.50
C GLY A 79 -6.94 -14.54 21.87
N PRO A 80 -8.23 -14.88 22.09
CA PRO A 80 -8.69 -15.38 23.38
C PRO A 80 -7.97 -16.69 23.74
N LYS A 81 -7.12 -16.67 24.77
CA LYS A 81 -6.69 -17.88 25.48
C LYS A 81 -7.70 -18.17 26.58
N PRO A 82 -8.40 -19.32 26.55
CA PRO A 82 -9.29 -19.74 27.61
C PRO A 82 -8.47 -20.38 28.74
N ASP A 83 -8.03 -19.57 29.69
CA ASP A 83 -7.33 -20.04 30.90
C ASP A 83 -8.32 -20.06 32.09
N ASP A 84 -9.36 -20.90 31.99
CA ASP A 84 -10.27 -21.21 33.09
C ASP A 84 -9.74 -22.39 33.92
N LYS A 85 -9.13 -22.11 35.08
CA LYS A 85 -9.49 -22.76 36.37
C LYS A 85 -8.65 -22.24 37.54
N PRO A 86 -9.29 -21.74 38.63
CA PRO A 86 -8.62 -21.63 39.91
C PRO A 86 -8.57 -23.01 40.55
N LEU A 87 -7.36 -23.54 40.75
CA LEU A 87 -7.12 -24.66 41.68
C LEU A 87 -7.33 -24.12 43.10
N ALA A 88 -8.49 -24.43 43.66
CA ALA A 88 -8.75 -24.29 45.09
C ALA A 88 -7.81 -25.23 45.87
N GLY A 89 -7.15 -24.67 46.89
CA GLY A 89 -6.56 -25.40 48.00
C GLY A 89 -7.52 -25.44 49.18
#